data_AF-A0A6L7QLF2-F1
#
_entry.id   AF-A0A6L7QLF2-F1
#
_cell.length_a   1.000
_cell.length_b   1.000
_cell.length_c   1.000
_cell.angle_alpha   90.00
_cell.angle_beta   90.00
_cell.angle_gamma   90.00
#
_symmetry.space_group_name_H-M   'P 1'
#
loop_
_entity.id
_entity.type
_entity.pdbx_description
1 polymer ?
#
loop_
_entity_poly.entity_id
_entity_poly.type
_entity_poly.pdbx_seq_one_letter_code
_entity_poly.pdbx_strand_id
1 'polypeptide(L)'
;MKDVVVQEIARIDHQLVEGEKELDEMIETVETVSLSKRHGQYELSLDKAESQIARLNDEKEKLLDKVRVIEQARQKKHLMDEQARVLGSVARVRAKDLIIFFLILFLIAILAVDFLGIGATGTGAIAKAEVVEGRLHRINVLNGGQGYERVNIHIVDAVGSGALVSGQVVEGKLTQADVIHLGEHYENPVVEIEPHFSVGTLWIFWIIDVICCTLFMANFFFEHRLAASKKWYWKNNWIDFITSIPLPPVQVIAASGDMGIVRLGRLLRAVRILRALRLFRIALFFWRGMDHLSTTLDVRLLKRSLLYGLL
;
A
#
# COMPACT_ATOMS: atom_id res chain seq x y z
N MET A 1 8.85 7.72 -33.94
CA MET A 1 9.23 8.54 -32.76
C MET A 1 10.06 7.74 -31.76
N LYS A 2 9.60 6.59 -31.25
CA LYS A 2 10.43 5.72 -30.39
C LYS A 2 11.76 5.34 -31.07
N ASP A 3 11.70 4.89 -32.32
CA ASP A 3 12.90 4.43 -33.05
C ASP A 3 13.90 5.56 -33.27
N VAL A 4 13.41 6.78 -33.49
CA VAL A 4 14.24 8.00 -33.63
C VAL A 4 14.97 8.31 -32.32
N VAL A 5 14.27 8.23 -31.17
CA VAL A 5 14.90 8.48 -29.87
C VAL A 5 15.91 7.38 -29.50
N VAL A 6 15.62 6.12 -29.85
CA VAL A 6 16.55 4.99 -29.65
C VAL A 6 17.80 5.14 -30.51
N GLN A 7 17.66 5.61 -31.75
CA GLN A 7 18.80 5.90 -32.61
C GLN A 7 19.66 7.04 -32.06
N GLU A 8 19.05 8.10 -31.50
CA GLU A 8 19.82 9.20 -30.89
C GLU A 8 20.57 8.73 -29.63
N ILE A 9 19.96 7.86 -28.80
CA ILE A 9 20.64 7.25 -27.66
C ILE A 9 21.85 6.43 -28.12
N ALA A 10 21.71 5.63 -29.18
CA ALA A 10 22.81 4.83 -29.71
C ALA A 10 23.96 5.71 -30.25
N ARG A 11 23.62 6.88 -30.83
CA ARG A 11 24.61 7.87 -31.27
C ARG A 11 25.35 8.49 -30.09
N ILE A 12 24.64 8.88 -29.03
CA ILE A 12 25.26 9.43 -27.82
C ILE A 12 26.11 8.38 -27.12
N ASP A 13 25.70 7.11 -27.10
CA ASP A 13 26.51 6.00 -26.58
C ASP A 13 27.84 5.87 -27.33
N HIS A 14 27.81 5.96 -28.66
CA HIS A 14 29.03 5.95 -29.45
C HIS A 14 29.94 7.14 -29.10
N GLN A 15 29.37 8.35 -28.96
CA GLN A 15 30.13 9.55 -28.60
C GLN A 15 30.71 9.50 -27.18
N LEU A 16 30.01 8.86 -26.24
CA LEU A 16 30.49 8.62 -24.89
C LEU A 16 31.68 7.66 -24.90
N VAL A 17 31.59 6.54 -25.60
CA VAL A 17 32.69 5.56 -25.71
C VAL A 17 33.92 6.19 -26.36
N GLU A 18 33.72 7.00 -27.40
CA GLU A 18 34.79 7.71 -28.09
C GLU A 18 35.41 8.79 -27.19
N GLY A 19 34.60 9.57 -26.47
CA GLY A 19 35.07 10.58 -25.52
C GLY A 19 35.77 9.99 -24.29
N GLU A 20 35.28 8.87 -23.74
CA GLU A 20 35.94 8.14 -22.65
C GLU A 20 37.31 7.62 -23.07
N LYS A 21 37.42 7.11 -24.29
CA LYS A 21 38.70 6.68 -24.86
C LYS A 21 39.67 7.84 -25.06
N GLU A 22 39.20 8.98 -25.58
CA GLU A 22 40.02 10.19 -25.70
C GLU A 22 40.48 10.71 -24.32
N LEU A 23 39.62 10.63 -23.30
CA LEU A 23 39.96 10.99 -21.93
C LEU A 23 41.05 10.07 -21.36
N ASP A 24 40.92 8.75 -21.54
CA ASP A 24 41.93 7.78 -21.09
C ASP A 24 43.29 8.05 -21.76
N GLU A 25 43.32 8.31 -23.06
CA GLU A 25 44.53 8.69 -23.80
C GLU A 25 45.15 10.00 -23.27
N MET A 26 44.31 10.99 -22.91
CA MET A 26 44.77 12.24 -22.30
C MET A 26 45.33 12.04 -20.89
N ILE A 27 44.73 11.17 -20.07
CA ILE A 27 45.20 10.84 -18.71
C ILE A 27 46.56 10.15 -18.76
N GLU A 28 46.73 9.13 -19.61
CA GLU A 28 48.02 8.45 -19.81
C GLU A 28 49.12 9.45 -20.25
N THR A 29 48.76 10.38 -21.14
CA THR A 29 49.70 11.41 -21.59
C THR A 29 50.07 12.37 -20.47
N VAL A 30 49.13 12.73 -19.59
CA VAL A 30 49.37 13.64 -18.46
C VAL A 30 50.32 13.04 -17.42
N GLU A 31 50.22 11.74 -17.14
CA GLU A 31 51.19 11.05 -16.26
C GLU A 31 52.62 11.18 -16.80
N THR A 32 52.81 11.06 -18.11
CA THR A 32 54.13 11.18 -18.76
C THR A 32 54.64 12.63 -18.88
N VAL A 33 53.74 13.62 -18.91
CA VAL A 33 54.04 15.05 -19.17
C VAL A 33 54.15 15.88 -17.87
N SER A 34 53.94 15.28 -16.70
CA SER A 34 54.02 15.86 -15.35
C SER A 34 55.31 16.65 -15.04
N LEU A 35 56.35 16.53 -15.87
CA LEU A 35 57.64 17.23 -15.75
C LEU A 35 57.76 18.52 -16.60
N SER A 36 56.70 19.01 -17.28
CA SER A 36 56.80 20.14 -18.24
C SER A 36 56.00 21.40 -17.89
N LYS A 37 56.49 22.56 -18.34
CA LYS A 37 55.93 23.91 -18.10
C LYS A 37 54.53 24.17 -18.71
N ARG A 38 53.95 23.20 -19.43
CA ARG A 38 52.63 23.30 -20.10
C ARG A 38 51.47 22.61 -19.36
N HIS A 39 51.70 22.14 -18.13
CA HIS A 39 50.74 21.34 -17.35
C HIS A 39 49.32 21.93 -17.28
N GLY A 40 49.18 23.24 -17.02
CA GLY A 40 47.86 23.87 -16.90
C GLY A 40 47.02 23.92 -18.19
N GLN A 41 47.64 23.76 -19.37
CA GLN A 41 46.90 23.70 -20.64
C GLN A 41 46.32 22.30 -20.88
N TYR A 42 46.97 21.26 -20.35
CA TYR A 42 46.47 19.88 -20.39
C TYR A 42 45.35 19.65 -19.38
N GLU A 43 45.47 20.19 -18.16
CA GLU A 43 44.38 20.16 -17.15
C GLU A 43 43.11 20.80 -17.71
N LEU A 44 43.22 21.95 -18.37
CA LEU A 44 42.08 22.65 -18.94
C LEU A 44 41.44 21.91 -20.14
N SER A 45 42.17 21.04 -20.82
CA SER A 45 41.61 20.15 -21.84
C SER A 45 40.95 18.90 -21.25
N LEU A 46 41.52 18.34 -20.18
CA LEU A 46 40.90 17.26 -19.40
C LEU A 46 39.55 17.71 -18.82
N ASP A 47 39.52 18.87 -18.15
CA ASP A 47 38.29 19.44 -17.59
C ASP A 47 37.19 19.61 -18.64
N LYS A 48 37.58 19.97 -19.88
CA LYS A 48 36.64 20.10 -21.00
C LYS A 48 36.11 18.75 -21.46
N ALA A 49 36.99 17.74 -21.60
CA ALA A 49 36.61 16.39 -21.99
C ALA A 49 35.67 15.75 -20.94
N GLU A 50 36.01 15.85 -19.65
CA GLU A 50 35.16 15.41 -18.55
C GLU A 50 33.79 16.11 -18.56
N SER A 51 33.78 17.44 -18.73
CA SER A 51 32.52 18.20 -18.82
C SER A 51 31.66 17.77 -20.00
N GLN A 52 32.28 17.42 -21.14
CA GLN A 52 31.56 16.93 -22.32
C GLN A 52 30.95 15.55 -22.09
N ILE A 53 31.71 14.61 -21.50
CA ILE A 53 31.21 13.28 -21.11
C ILE A 53 30.04 13.42 -20.13
N ALA A 54 30.16 14.29 -19.12
CA ALA A 54 29.10 14.54 -18.15
C ALA A 54 27.81 15.06 -18.82
N ARG A 55 27.94 15.99 -19.78
CA ARG A 55 26.78 16.51 -20.55
C ARG A 55 26.13 15.43 -21.41
N LEU A 56 26.92 14.61 -22.09
CA LEU A 56 26.41 13.51 -22.92
C LEU A 56 25.68 12.47 -22.06
N ASN A 57 26.19 12.16 -20.87
CA ASN A 57 25.53 11.25 -19.93
C ASN A 57 24.18 11.81 -19.43
N ASP A 58 24.12 13.10 -19.06
CA ASP A 58 22.86 13.76 -18.67
C ASP A 58 21.84 13.78 -19.84
N GLU A 59 22.30 14.04 -21.07
CA GLU A 59 21.45 14.00 -22.26
C GLU A 59 20.92 12.58 -22.53
N LYS A 60 21.78 11.57 -22.44
CA LYS A 60 21.39 10.16 -22.55
C LYS A 60 20.34 9.79 -21.52
N GLU A 61 20.53 10.18 -20.26
CA GLU A 61 19.57 9.89 -19.18
C GLU A 61 18.20 10.53 -19.45
N LYS A 62 18.19 11.79 -19.89
CA LYS A 62 16.95 12.49 -20.31
C LYS A 62 16.25 11.79 -21.48
N LEU A 63 16.99 11.27 -22.45
CA LEU A 63 16.39 10.54 -23.58
C LEU A 63 15.86 9.17 -23.14
N LEU A 64 16.58 8.46 -22.28
CA LEU A 64 16.12 7.19 -21.69
C LEU A 64 14.82 7.37 -20.91
N ASP A 65 14.67 8.47 -20.18
CA ASP A 65 13.42 8.82 -19.49
C ASP A 65 12.27 9.09 -20.47
N LYS A 66 12.52 9.82 -21.55
CA LYS A 66 11.51 10.02 -22.61
C LYS A 66 11.07 8.70 -23.23
N VAL A 67 12.00 7.78 -23.52
CA VAL A 67 11.66 6.44 -24.04
C VAL A 67 10.79 5.67 -23.04
N ARG A 68 11.13 5.72 -21.74
CA ARG A 68 10.33 5.09 -20.68
C ARG A 68 8.90 5.63 -20.66
N VAL A 69 8.72 6.94 -20.70
CA VAL A 69 7.38 7.59 -20.71
C VAL A 69 6.59 7.19 -21.96
N ILE A 70 7.21 7.22 -23.14
CA ILE A 70 6.57 6.83 -24.40
C ILE A 70 6.11 5.36 -24.34
N GLU A 71 6.97 4.47 -23.83
CA GLU A 71 6.65 3.05 -23.73
C GLU A 71 5.49 2.81 -22.74
N GLN A 72 5.48 3.50 -21.60
CA GLN A 72 4.37 3.44 -20.64
C GLN A 72 3.06 3.91 -21.28
N ALA A 73 3.07 5.03 -22.00
CA ALA A 73 1.89 5.55 -22.68
C ALA A 73 1.38 4.58 -23.77
N ARG A 74 2.30 4.00 -24.55
CA ARG A 74 1.98 3.00 -25.57
C ARG A 74 1.32 1.77 -24.95
N GLN A 75 1.85 1.25 -23.85
CA GLN A 75 1.32 0.04 -23.22
C GLN A 75 -0.04 0.27 -22.56
N LYS A 76 -0.24 1.43 -21.92
CA LYS A 76 -1.57 1.84 -21.42
C LYS A 76 -2.59 1.95 -22.57
N LYS A 77 -2.21 2.61 -23.67
CA LYS A 77 -3.09 2.75 -24.84
C LYS A 77 -3.46 1.39 -25.45
N HIS A 78 -2.47 0.53 -25.69
CA HIS A 78 -2.70 -0.81 -26.21
C HIS A 78 -3.66 -1.61 -25.31
N LEU A 79 -3.47 -1.55 -23.99
CA LEU A 79 -4.35 -2.23 -23.05
C LEU A 79 -5.80 -1.70 -23.15
N MET A 80 -5.99 -0.37 -23.22
CA MET A 80 -7.32 0.21 -23.40
C MET A 80 -7.96 -0.20 -24.73
N ASP A 81 -7.18 -0.23 -25.81
CA ASP A 81 -7.67 -0.61 -27.14
C ASP A 81 -8.09 -2.10 -27.16
N GLU A 82 -7.32 -3.00 -26.57
CA GLU A 82 -7.67 -4.42 -26.45
C GLU A 82 -8.89 -4.63 -25.54
N GLN A 83 -8.99 -3.91 -24.42
CA GLN A 83 -10.18 -3.96 -23.59
C GLN A 83 -11.41 -3.43 -24.34
N ALA A 84 -11.28 -2.36 -25.11
CA ALA A 84 -12.35 -1.80 -25.92
C ALA A 84 -12.78 -2.77 -27.04
N ARG A 85 -11.84 -3.56 -27.59
CA ARG A 85 -12.14 -4.63 -28.54
C ARG A 85 -12.98 -5.74 -27.92
N VAL A 86 -12.68 -6.14 -26.68
CA VAL A 86 -13.42 -7.20 -25.98
C VAL A 86 -14.77 -6.71 -25.44
N LEU A 87 -14.80 -5.52 -24.82
CA LEU A 87 -16.00 -4.94 -24.21
C LEU A 87 -16.91 -4.22 -25.23
N GLY A 88 -16.40 -3.98 -26.43
CA GLY A 88 -17.08 -3.38 -27.58
C GLY A 88 -16.99 -1.85 -27.65
N SER A 89 -16.62 -1.15 -26.56
CA SER A 89 -16.44 0.30 -26.61
C SER A 89 -15.50 0.84 -25.52
N VAL A 90 -14.83 1.95 -25.83
CA VAL A 90 -14.00 2.70 -24.87
C VAL A 90 -14.82 3.24 -23.70
N ALA A 91 -16.09 3.60 -23.94
CA ALA A 91 -16.99 4.06 -22.89
C ALA A 91 -17.26 2.97 -21.84
N ARG A 92 -17.43 1.70 -22.27
CA ARG A 92 -17.61 0.56 -21.35
C ARG A 92 -16.35 0.26 -20.54
N VAL A 93 -15.17 0.40 -21.15
CA VAL A 93 -13.90 0.30 -20.42
C VAL A 93 -13.85 1.33 -19.29
N ARG A 94 -14.10 2.61 -19.61
CA ARG A 94 -14.13 3.68 -18.61
C ARG A 94 -15.19 3.45 -17.53
N ALA A 95 -16.38 2.96 -17.90
CA ALA A 95 -17.43 2.65 -16.95
C ALA A 95 -17.03 1.50 -16.00
N LYS A 96 -16.42 0.43 -16.52
CA LYS A 96 -15.85 -0.65 -15.71
C LYS A 96 -14.82 -0.10 -14.72
N ASP A 97 -13.87 0.69 -15.19
CA ASP A 97 -12.81 1.26 -14.35
C ASP A 97 -13.39 2.18 -13.26
N LEU A 98 -14.41 2.96 -13.61
CA LEU A 98 -15.13 3.80 -12.66
C LEU A 98 -15.89 2.98 -11.60
N ILE A 99 -16.55 1.90 -12.01
CA ILE A 99 -17.24 0.99 -11.08
C ILE A 99 -16.22 0.35 -10.12
N ILE A 100 -15.09 -0.13 -10.63
CA ILE A 100 -14.02 -0.70 -9.80
C ILE A 100 -13.51 0.34 -8.80
N PHE A 101 -13.28 1.58 -9.24
CA PHE A 101 -12.87 2.68 -8.36
C PHE A 101 -13.88 2.92 -7.22
N PHE A 102 -15.18 2.99 -7.52
CA PHE A 102 -16.19 3.18 -6.48
C PHE A 102 -16.30 1.98 -5.54
N LEU A 103 -16.16 0.75 -6.04
CA LEU A 103 -16.11 -0.44 -5.20
C LEU A 103 -14.90 -0.44 -4.26
N ILE A 104 -13.75 0.06 -4.72
CA ILE A 104 -12.56 0.23 -3.87
C ILE A 104 -12.86 1.22 -2.74
N LEU A 105 -13.40 2.39 -3.07
CA LEU A 105 -13.75 3.41 -2.09
C LEU A 105 -14.78 2.88 -1.07
N PHE A 106 -15.78 2.15 -1.55
CA PHE A 106 -16.80 1.51 -0.72
C PHE A 106 -16.19 0.47 0.24
N LEU A 107 -15.25 -0.35 -0.23
CA LEU A 107 -14.55 -1.30 0.63
C LEU A 107 -13.67 -0.60 1.67
N ILE A 108 -12.96 0.47 1.30
CA ILE A 108 -12.20 1.27 2.26
C ILE A 108 -13.14 1.81 3.34
N ALA A 109 -14.34 2.28 2.97
CA ALA A 109 -15.33 2.77 3.91
C ALA A 109 -15.82 1.67 4.86
N ILE A 110 -16.19 0.49 4.35
CA ILE A 110 -16.59 -0.65 5.20
C ILE A 110 -15.46 -1.05 6.14
N LEU A 111 -14.24 -1.12 5.62
CA LEU A 111 -13.07 -1.52 6.40
C LEU A 111 -12.73 -0.49 7.48
N ALA A 112 -12.91 0.79 7.20
CA ALA A 112 -12.79 1.86 8.19
C ALA A 112 -13.90 1.79 9.25
N VAL A 113 -15.14 1.50 8.85
CA VAL A 113 -16.27 1.28 9.76
C VAL A 113 -16.01 0.10 10.70
N ASP A 114 -15.57 -1.05 10.17
CA ASP A 114 -15.16 -2.22 10.96
C ASP A 114 -14.01 -1.88 11.92
N PHE A 115 -12.96 -1.23 11.41
CA PHE A 115 -11.76 -0.93 12.19
C PHE A 115 -12.00 0.10 13.31
N LEU A 116 -12.80 1.13 13.04
CA LEU A 116 -13.08 2.22 13.98
C LEU A 116 -14.33 1.98 14.83
N GLY A 117 -15.08 0.89 14.59
CA GLY A 117 -16.34 0.61 15.27
C GLY A 117 -17.43 1.67 15.02
N ILE A 118 -17.35 2.44 13.93
CA ILE A 118 -18.28 3.55 13.67
C ILE A 118 -19.69 3.00 13.43
N GLY A 119 -20.61 3.26 14.34
CA GLY A 119 -21.98 2.75 14.28
C GLY A 119 -22.23 1.49 15.10
N ALA A 120 -21.21 0.98 15.81
CA ALA A 120 -21.44 -0.01 16.87
C ALA A 120 -22.12 0.65 18.07
N THR A 121 -23.03 -0.09 18.72
CA THR A 121 -23.80 0.42 19.86
C THR A 121 -23.14 0.08 21.18
N GLY A 122 -23.30 0.98 22.15
CA GLY A 122 -22.95 0.75 23.55
C GLY A 122 -22.02 1.81 24.13
N THR A 123 -22.25 2.18 25.39
CA THR A 123 -21.47 3.21 26.09
C THR A 123 -21.39 2.94 27.60
N GLY A 124 -20.38 3.55 28.24
CA GLY A 124 -20.31 3.66 29.70
C GLY A 124 -19.73 2.44 30.44
N ALA A 125 -19.17 1.45 29.73
CA ALA A 125 -18.44 0.38 30.40
C ALA A 125 -17.10 0.89 30.96
N ILE A 126 -16.79 0.49 32.20
CA ILE A 126 -15.56 0.84 32.90
C ILE A 126 -15.02 -0.44 33.53
N ALA A 127 -13.74 -0.74 33.28
CA ALA A 127 -13.04 -1.84 33.92
C ALA A 127 -11.65 -1.41 34.37
N LYS A 128 -11.09 -2.14 35.34
CA LYS A 128 -9.74 -1.92 35.85
C LYS A 128 -8.92 -3.20 35.71
N ALA A 129 -7.73 -3.05 35.14
CA ALA A 129 -6.74 -4.11 35.06
C ALA A 129 -6.05 -4.31 36.41
N GLU A 130 -5.82 -5.56 36.78
CA GLU A 130 -5.00 -5.97 37.91
C GLU A 130 -3.72 -6.59 37.38
N VAL A 131 -2.59 -5.99 37.72
CA VAL A 131 -1.26 -6.38 37.23
C VAL A 131 -0.44 -6.95 38.39
N VAL A 132 0.17 -8.10 38.16
CA VAL A 132 1.06 -8.77 39.11
C VAL A 132 2.37 -9.08 38.40
N GLU A 133 3.50 -8.63 38.96
CA GLU A 133 4.84 -8.83 38.37
C GLU A 133 4.94 -8.40 36.89
N GLY A 134 4.33 -7.26 36.54
CA GLY A 134 4.34 -6.76 35.16
C GLY A 134 3.45 -7.51 34.18
N ARG A 135 2.55 -8.40 34.64
CA ARG A 135 1.66 -9.21 33.79
C ARG A 135 0.19 -8.97 34.16
N LEU A 136 -0.68 -8.94 33.16
CA LEU A 136 -2.13 -8.76 33.37
C LEU A 136 -2.73 -10.03 33.98
N HIS A 137 -3.15 -9.98 35.25
CA HIS A 137 -3.70 -11.13 35.96
C HIS A 137 -5.22 -11.23 35.82
N ARG A 138 -5.93 -10.10 35.95
CA ARG A 138 -7.39 -10.04 35.92
C ARG A 138 -7.88 -8.68 35.42
N ILE A 139 -9.11 -8.65 34.90
CA ILE A 139 -9.84 -7.41 34.65
C ILE A 139 -11.12 -7.40 35.48
N ASN A 140 -11.25 -6.40 36.33
CA ASN A 140 -12.42 -6.18 37.17
C ASN A 140 -13.34 -5.17 36.49
N VAL A 141 -14.51 -5.63 36.05
CA VAL A 141 -15.55 -4.75 35.47
C VAL A 141 -16.20 -3.98 36.61
N LEU A 142 -16.03 -2.66 36.62
CA LEU A 142 -16.58 -1.75 37.63
C LEU A 142 -17.98 -1.26 37.22
N ASN A 143 -18.17 -1.04 35.92
CA ASN A 143 -19.45 -0.71 35.31
C ASN A 143 -19.57 -1.46 33.98
N GLY A 144 -20.65 -2.23 33.79
CA GLY A 144 -20.89 -2.95 32.54
C GLY A 144 -21.38 -2.08 31.39
N GLY A 145 -21.72 -0.82 31.67
CA GLY A 145 -22.34 0.11 30.72
C GLY A 145 -23.70 -0.37 30.23
N GLN A 146 -24.07 0.03 29.02
CA GLN A 146 -25.37 -0.31 28.41
C GLN A 146 -25.33 -0.27 26.88
N GLY A 147 -26.22 -1.04 26.25
CA GLY A 147 -26.45 -1.02 24.80
C GLY A 147 -25.39 -1.73 23.95
N TYR A 148 -24.49 -2.50 24.57
CA TYR A 148 -23.45 -3.24 23.86
C TYR A 148 -24.01 -4.48 23.16
N GLU A 149 -23.68 -4.69 21.89
CA GLU A 149 -23.83 -6.02 21.27
C GLU A 149 -22.59 -6.88 21.52
N ARG A 150 -21.41 -6.30 21.27
CA ARG A 150 -20.09 -6.84 21.60
C ARG A 150 -19.19 -5.68 22.02
N VAL A 151 -18.10 -6.03 22.68
CA VAL A 151 -17.03 -5.09 23.05
C VAL A 151 -15.70 -5.55 22.49
N ASN A 152 -14.85 -4.60 22.18
CA ASN A 152 -13.43 -4.81 21.95
C ASN A 152 -12.68 -4.17 23.13
N ILE A 153 -11.85 -4.96 23.81
CA ILE A 153 -11.14 -4.52 25.01
C ILE A 153 -9.66 -4.37 24.67
N HIS A 154 -9.18 -3.13 24.76
CA HIS A 154 -7.80 -2.75 24.50
C HIS A 154 -7.08 -2.44 25.82
N ILE A 155 -5.87 -2.97 25.97
CA ILE A 155 -5.01 -2.70 27.11
C ILE A 155 -3.90 -1.79 26.61
N VAL A 156 -3.95 -0.53 27.04
CA VAL A 156 -3.02 0.51 26.63
C VAL A 156 -2.10 0.81 27.81
N ASP A 157 -0.80 0.67 27.58
CA ASP A 157 0.25 0.98 28.56
C ASP A 157 1.46 1.58 27.84
N ALA A 158 2.25 2.37 28.55
CA ALA A 158 3.43 3.03 27.97
C ALA A 158 4.57 2.05 27.68
N VAL A 159 4.66 0.95 28.42
CA VAL A 159 5.79 0.01 28.37
C VAL A 159 5.31 -1.42 28.04
N GLY A 160 4.18 -1.82 28.61
CA GLY A 160 3.62 -3.16 28.50
C GLY A 160 2.88 -3.44 27.21
N SER A 161 2.95 -4.68 26.73
CA SER A 161 2.24 -5.09 25.53
C SER A 161 1.91 -6.58 25.50
N GLY A 162 1.01 -6.96 24.58
CA GLY A 162 0.74 -8.34 24.25
C GLY A 162 -0.38 -9.01 25.06
N ALA A 163 -1.08 -8.29 25.94
CA ALA A 163 -2.29 -8.83 26.58
C ALA A 163 -3.41 -9.02 25.55
N LEU A 164 -4.21 -10.08 25.75
CA LEU A 164 -5.42 -10.35 24.96
C LEU A 164 -6.57 -10.61 25.91
N VAL A 165 -7.68 -9.94 25.69
CA VAL A 165 -8.85 -9.96 26.57
C VAL A 165 -10.10 -10.20 25.73
N SER A 166 -11.02 -11.01 26.26
CA SER A 166 -12.34 -11.21 25.68
C SER A 166 -13.42 -10.74 26.65
N GLY A 167 -14.32 -9.88 26.18
CA GLY A 167 -15.48 -9.44 26.95
C GLY A 167 -16.71 -10.31 26.69
N GLN A 168 -17.45 -10.65 27.73
CA GLN A 168 -18.77 -11.28 27.66
C GLN A 168 -19.84 -10.22 27.89
N VAL A 169 -20.79 -10.12 26.95
CA VAL A 169 -21.88 -9.16 27.00
C VAL A 169 -23.19 -9.92 27.16
N VAL A 170 -23.97 -9.58 28.18
CA VAL A 170 -25.29 -10.15 28.47
C VAL A 170 -26.28 -9.02 28.64
N GLU A 171 -27.42 -9.10 27.94
CA GLU A 171 -28.50 -8.09 28.00
C GLU A 171 -28.00 -6.64 27.77
N GLY A 172 -27.03 -6.47 26.86
CA GLY A 172 -26.51 -5.14 26.52
C GLY A 172 -25.42 -4.62 27.46
N LYS A 173 -24.97 -5.41 28.45
CA LYS A 173 -23.97 -4.99 29.44
C LYS A 173 -22.76 -5.91 29.45
N LEU A 174 -21.57 -5.35 29.59
CA LEU A 174 -20.34 -6.11 29.83
C LEU A 174 -20.41 -6.73 31.24
N THR A 175 -20.45 -8.06 31.33
CA THR A 175 -20.56 -8.79 32.61
C THR A 175 -19.22 -9.35 33.06
N GLN A 176 -18.40 -9.81 32.12
CA GLN A 176 -17.12 -10.46 32.41
C GLN A 176 -16.06 -10.07 31.36
N ALA A 177 -14.81 -9.98 31.80
CA ALA A 177 -13.66 -9.77 30.92
C ALA A 177 -12.58 -10.80 31.24
N ASP A 178 -12.41 -11.77 30.34
CA ASP A 178 -11.49 -12.88 30.50
C ASP A 178 -10.14 -12.57 29.84
N VAL A 179 -9.06 -12.72 30.60
CA VAL A 179 -7.70 -12.54 30.09
C VAL A 179 -7.26 -13.84 29.40
N ILE A 180 -7.15 -13.82 28.08
CA ILE A 180 -6.68 -14.93 27.26
C ILE A 180 -5.15 -15.00 27.23
N HIS A 181 -4.49 -13.83 27.19
CA HIS A 181 -3.04 -13.71 27.24
C HIS A 181 -2.67 -12.59 28.20
N LEU A 182 -1.74 -12.88 29.13
CA LEU A 182 -1.35 -11.97 30.22
C LEU A 182 -0.51 -10.78 29.70
N GLY A 183 0.18 -10.96 28.57
CA GLY A 183 1.20 -10.04 28.08
C GLY A 183 2.31 -9.80 29.11
N GLU A 184 3.14 -8.79 28.88
CA GLU A 184 4.35 -8.55 29.69
C GLU A 184 4.67 -7.06 29.82
N HIS A 185 5.42 -6.72 30.87
CA HIS A 185 5.95 -5.38 31.18
C HIS A 185 4.90 -4.28 31.41
N TYR A 186 3.69 -4.65 31.86
CA TYR A 186 2.66 -3.68 32.24
C TYR A 186 2.99 -3.00 33.57
N GLU A 187 2.88 -1.67 33.62
CA GLU A 187 3.03 -0.92 34.87
C GLU A 187 1.70 -0.31 35.32
N ASN A 188 1.09 0.52 34.46
CA ASN A 188 -0.15 1.22 34.75
C ASN A 188 -1.12 1.15 33.56
N PRO A 189 -1.57 -0.06 33.18
CA PRO A 189 -2.41 -0.23 32.00
C PRO A 189 -3.78 0.41 32.18
N VAL A 190 -4.22 1.13 31.16
CA VAL A 190 -5.58 1.61 30.99
C VAL A 190 -6.38 0.59 30.19
N VAL A 191 -7.57 0.25 30.67
CA VAL A 191 -8.50 -0.65 29.97
C VAL A 191 -9.47 0.20 29.16
N GLU A 192 -9.28 0.23 27.85
CA GLU A 192 -10.16 0.91 26.91
C GLU A 192 -11.19 -0.09 26.39
N ILE A 193 -12.47 0.26 26.51
CA ILE A 193 -13.60 -0.59 26.09
C ILE A 193 -14.34 0.13 24.99
N GLU A 194 -14.27 -0.42 23.79
CA GLU A 194 -14.93 0.12 22.61
C GLU A 194 -16.12 -0.75 22.20
N PRO A 195 -17.25 -0.16 21.80
CA PRO A 195 -18.35 -0.92 21.23
C PRO A 195 -17.91 -1.57 19.92
N HIS A 196 -18.39 -2.78 19.67
CA HIS A 196 -18.06 -3.51 18.45
C HIS A 196 -19.29 -4.20 17.88
N PHE A 197 -19.30 -4.41 16.56
CA PHE A 197 -20.37 -5.09 15.87
C PHE A 197 -20.54 -6.55 16.29
N SER A 198 -21.78 -7.03 16.27
CA SER A 198 -22.13 -8.44 16.39
C SER A 198 -21.48 -9.30 15.32
N VAL A 199 -21.36 -10.60 15.60
CA VAL A 199 -20.73 -11.58 14.69
C VAL A 199 -21.45 -11.63 13.34
N GLY A 200 -22.78 -11.52 13.32
CA GLY A 200 -23.57 -11.51 12.08
C GLY A 200 -23.20 -10.36 11.14
N THR A 201 -23.10 -9.14 11.67
CA THR A 201 -22.70 -7.96 10.88
C THR A 201 -21.27 -8.09 10.34
N LEU A 202 -20.34 -8.65 11.12
CA LEU A 202 -18.97 -8.91 10.66
C LEU A 202 -18.89 -9.94 9.55
N TRP A 203 -19.74 -10.97 9.57
CA TRP A 203 -19.88 -11.92 8.46
C TRP A 203 -20.37 -11.24 7.18
N ILE A 204 -21.32 -10.32 7.29
CA ILE A 204 -21.82 -9.56 6.14
C ILE A 204 -20.68 -8.73 5.53
N PHE A 205 -19.91 -7.99 6.35
CA PHE A 205 -18.76 -7.23 5.88
C PHE A 205 -17.73 -8.12 5.18
N TRP A 206 -17.44 -9.29 5.73
CA TRP A 206 -16.51 -10.24 5.13
C TRP A 206 -17.03 -10.80 3.80
N ILE A 207 -18.31 -11.16 3.70
CA ILE A 207 -18.91 -11.65 2.45
C ILE A 207 -18.83 -10.56 1.36
N ILE A 208 -19.14 -9.32 1.70
CA ILE A 208 -19.01 -8.18 0.79
C ILE A 208 -17.55 -8.02 0.33
N ASP A 209 -16.59 -8.08 1.25
CA ASP A 209 -15.16 -8.01 0.93
C ASP A 209 -14.74 -9.13 -0.04
N VAL A 210 -15.15 -10.37 0.23
CA VAL A 210 -14.85 -11.52 -0.64
C VAL A 210 -15.43 -11.35 -2.04
N ILE A 211 -16.67 -10.89 -2.17
CA ILE A 211 -17.32 -10.66 -3.46
C ILE A 211 -16.57 -9.59 -4.25
N CYS A 212 -16.33 -8.43 -3.64
CA CYS A 212 -15.60 -7.32 -4.28
C CYS A 212 -14.17 -7.72 -4.66
N CYS A 213 -13.45 -8.41 -3.77
CA CYS A 213 -12.12 -8.95 -4.05
C CYS A 213 -12.11 -9.90 -5.24
N THR A 214 -13.11 -10.77 -5.34
CA THR A 214 -13.25 -11.69 -6.47
C THR A 214 -13.43 -10.93 -7.78
N LEU A 215 -14.24 -9.86 -7.78
CA LEU A 215 -14.39 -8.98 -8.95
C LEU A 215 -13.08 -8.29 -9.34
N PHE A 216 -12.32 -7.77 -8.36
CA PHE A 216 -11.02 -7.13 -8.63
C PHE A 216 -9.99 -8.12 -9.16
N MET A 217 -9.95 -9.32 -8.58
CA MET A 217 -9.08 -10.40 -9.02
C MET A 217 -9.42 -10.83 -10.45
N ALA A 218 -10.71 -10.97 -10.77
CA ALA A 218 -11.17 -11.26 -12.13
C ALA A 218 -10.75 -10.15 -13.11
N ASN A 219 -10.91 -8.87 -12.73
CA ASN A 219 -10.45 -7.75 -13.54
C ASN A 219 -8.92 -7.76 -13.74
N PHE A 220 -8.15 -7.99 -12.68
CA PHE A 220 -6.70 -8.07 -12.75
C PHE A 220 -6.25 -9.15 -13.74
N PHE A 221 -6.82 -10.35 -13.67
CA PHE A 221 -6.48 -11.43 -14.60
C PHE A 221 -6.96 -11.14 -16.04
N PHE A 222 -8.11 -10.50 -16.19
CA PHE A 222 -8.62 -10.06 -17.50
C PHE A 222 -7.64 -9.10 -18.18
N GLU A 223 -7.26 -8.04 -17.49
CA GLU A 223 -6.31 -7.05 -18.01
C GLU A 223 -4.90 -7.62 -18.18
N HIS A 224 -4.46 -8.46 -17.24
CA HIS A 224 -3.18 -9.15 -17.34
C HIS A 224 -3.10 -10.00 -18.61
N ARG A 225 -4.18 -10.68 -19.00
CA ARG A 225 -4.25 -11.47 -20.25
C ARG A 225 -4.18 -10.59 -21.49
N LEU A 226 -4.77 -9.41 -21.49
CA LEU A 226 -4.79 -8.48 -22.63
C LEU A 226 -3.51 -7.62 -22.75
N ALA A 227 -2.75 -7.46 -21.68
CA ALA A 227 -1.54 -6.66 -21.69
C ALA A 227 -0.48 -7.22 -22.67
N ALA A 228 0.10 -6.34 -23.50
CA ALA A 228 1.17 -6.70 -24.44
C ALA A 228 2.42 -7.22 -23.73
N SER A 229 2.81 -6.60 -22.61
CA SER A 229 3.93 -7.02 -21.77
C SER A 229 3.44 -7.45 -20.39
N LYS A 230 3.56 -8.75 -20.09
CA LYS A 230 3.18 -9.32 -18.78
C LYS A 230 4.03 -8.76 -17.65
N LYS A 231 5.34 -8.56 -17.91
CA LYS A 231 6.30 -8.01 -16.95
C LYS A 231 5.97 -6.56 -16.59
N TRP A 232 5.63 -5.74 -17.58
CA TRP A 232 5.22 -4.36 -17.33
C TRP A 232 3.92 -4.29 -16.55
N TYR A 233 2.92 -5.11 -16.91
CA TYR A 233 1.64 -5.13 -16.22
C TYR A 233 1.81 -5.47 -14.73
N TRP A 234 2.58 -6.51 -14.41
CA TRP A 234 2.90 -6.84 -13.02
C TRP A 234 3.66 -5.71 -12.32
N LYS A 235 4.68 -5.13 -12.95
CA LYS A 235 5.45 -4.03 -12.34
C LYS A 235 4.56 -2.83 -11.99
N ASN A 236 3.56 -2.53 -12.82
CA ASN A 236 2.67 -1.39 -12.62
C ASN A 236 1.47 -1.70 -11.70
N ASN A 237 0.92 -2.91 -11.74
CA ASN A 237 -0.36 -3.25 -11.11
C ASN A 237 -0.25 -4.33 -10.02
N TRP A 238 0.94 -4.67 -9.51
CA TRP A 238 1.09 -5.66 -8.43
C TRP A 238 0.28 -5.32 -7.17
N ILE A 239 0.10 -4.02 -6.89
CA ILE A 239 -0.72 -3.53 -5.76
C ILE A 239 -2.16 -4.04 -5.91
N ASP A 240 -2.69 -4.07 -7.12
CA ASP A 240 -4.04 -4.54 -7.43
C ASP A 240 -4.23 -6.01 -7.08
N PHE A 241 -3.21 -6.82 -7.31
CA PHE A 241 -3.23 -8.24 -6.99
C PHE A 241 -3.25 -8.48 -5.47
N ILE A 242 -2.35 -7.82 -4.73
CA ILE A 242 -2.24 -8.00 -3.28
C ILE A 242 -3.49 -7.50 -2.56
N THR A 243 -4.03 -6.36 -2.98
CA THR A 243 -5.23 -5.77 -2.38
C THR A 243 -6.50 -6.58 -2.62
N SER A 244 -6.52 -7.41 -3.66
CA SER A 244 -7.65 -8.29 -4.03
C SER A 244 -7.69 -9.62 -3.28
N ILE A 245 -6.78 -9.86 -2.33
CA ILE A 245 -6.82 -11.06 -1.48
C ILE A 245 -7.68 -10.75 -0.25
N PRO A 246 -8.84 -11.41 -0.07
CA PRO A 246 -9.71 -11.15 1.08
C PRO A 246 -9.02 -11.61 2.36
N LEU A 247 -8.95 -10.73 3.36
CA LEU A 247 -8.34 -11.02 4.65
C LEU A 247 -9.45 -11.26 5.69
N PRO A 248 -9.66 -12.51 6.16
CA PRO A 248 -10.74 -12.82 7.09
C PRO A 248 -10.65 -12.06 8.42
N PRO A 249 -11.78 -11.82 9.12
CA PRO A 249 -11.80 -11.27 10.47
C PRO A 249 -11.03 -12.17 11.41
N VAL A 250 -10.06 -11.59 12.10
CA VAL A 250 -9.30 -12.23 13.19
C VAL A 250 -10.24 -12.89 14.21
N GLN A 251 -11.38 -12.25 14.48
CA GLN A 251 -12.39 -12.71 15.43
C GLN A 251 -13.16 -13.94 14.94
N VAL A 252 -13.33 -14.12 13.62
CA VAL A 252 -13.96 -15.32 13.02
C VAL A 252 -13.01 -16.52 13.08
N ILE A 253 -11.71 -16.30 12.89
CA ILE A 253 -10.68 -17.33 13.07
C ILE A 253 -10.59 -17.77 14.54
N ALA A 254 -10.77 -16.83 15.49
CA ALA A 254 -10.81 -17.14 16.91
C ALA A 254 -12.13 -17.81 17.36
N ALA A 255 -13.26 -17.54 16.69
CA ALA A 255 -14.57 -18.10 17.00
C ALA A 255 -14.87 -19.46 16.32
N SER A 256 -14.11 -19.85 15.29
CA SER A 256 -14.18 -21.18 14.65
C SER A 256 -13.37 -22.21 15.45
N GLY A 257 -13.77 -22.37 16.72
CA GLY A 257 -13.10 -23.19 17.72
C GLY A 257 -13.12 -24.69 17.43
N ASP A 258 -12.23 -25.16 16.56
CA ASP A 258 -11.84 -26.57 16.51
C ASP A 258 -10.39 -26.78 16.07
N MET A 259 -9.43 -26.14 16.76
CA MET A 259 -8.02 -26.50 16.62
C MET A 259 -7.30 -26.36 17.96
N GLY A 260 -6.87 -27.51 18.48
CA GLY A 260 -6.38 -27.72 19.83
C GLY A 260 -5.41 -26.67 20.38
N ILE A 261 -5.54 -26.47 21.69
CA ILE A 261 -4.91 -25.52 22.61
C ILE A 261 -3.36 -25.49 22.55
N VAL A 262 -2.70 -26.42 21.85
CA VAL A 262 -1.24 -26.62 21.84
C VAL A 262 -0.48 -25.70 20.85
N ARG A 263 -1.16 -24.85 20.05
CA ARG A 263 -0.49 -23.94 19.06
C ARG A 263 -0.85 -22.45 19.15
N LEU A 264 -1.42 -21.98 20.26
CA LEU A 264 -1.83 -20.57 20.43
C LEU A 264 -0.70 -19.55 20.25
N GLY A 265 0.53 -19.86 20.68
CA GLY A 265 1.68 -18.94 20.57
C GLY A 265 2.08 -18.55 19.13
N ARG A 266 1.81 -19.42 18.13
CA ARG A 266 2.04 -19.12 16.71
C ARG A 266 0.87 -18.35 16.09
N LEU A 267 -0.35 -18.66 16.53
CA LEU A 267 -1.56 -17.97 16.09
C LEU A 267 -1.60 -16.52 16.57
N LEU A 268 -1.05 -16.21 17.75
CA LEU A 268 -0.90 -14.82 18.24
C LEU A 268 -0.01 -13.96 17.33
N ARG A 269 1.04 -14.52 16.72
CA ARG A 269 1.82 -13.83 15.69
C ARG A 269 1.00 -13.66 14.41
N ALA A 270 0.28 -14.71 14.00
CA ALA A 270 -0.58 -14.66 12.82
C ALA A 270 -1.69 -13.60 12.98
N VAL A 271 -2.30 -13.43 14.16
CA VAL A 271 -3.29 -12.39 14.44
C VAL A 271 -2.71 -10.98 14.32
N ARG A 272 -1.51 -10.75 14.88
CA ARG A 272 -0.81 -9.46 14.74
C ARG A 272 -0.43 -9.17 13.30
N ILE A 273 0.10 -10.17 12.59
CA ILE A 273 0.44 -10.08 11.17
C ILE A 273 -0.82 -9.81 10.35
N LEU A 274 -1.94 -10.50 10.61
CA LEU A 274 -3.22 -10.29 9.92
C LEU A 274 -3.77 -8.88 10.15
N ARG A 275 -3.67 -8.35 11.37
CA ARG A 275 -4.08 -6.96 11.68
C ARG A 275 -3.17 -5.94 10.99
N ALA A 276 -1.86 -6.15 11.00
CA ALA A 276 -0.90 -5.30 10.29
C ALA A 276 -1.09 -5.36 8.76
N LEU A 277 -1.34 -6.55 8.21
CA LEU A 277 -1.65 -6.76 6.79
C LEU A 277 -2.97 -6.07 6.41
N ARG A 278 -3.96 -6.03 7.31
CA ARG A 278 -5.20 -5.30 7.09
C ARG A 278 -4.99 -3.79 7.02
N LEU A 279 -4.20 -3.21 7.94
CA LEU A 279 -3.85 -1.79 7.90
C LEU A 279 -3.00 -1.44 6.67
N PHE A 280 -2.02 -2.31 6.37
CA PHE A 280 -1.22 -2.19 5.16
C PHE A 280 -2.10 -2.26 3.90
N ARG A 281 -3.11 -3.13 3.89
CA ARG A 281 -4.10 -3.23 2.81
C ARG A 281 -4.93 -1.95 2.68
N ILE A 282 -5.34 -1.31 3.78
CA ILE A 282 -6.02 0.01 3.73
C ILE A 282 -5.10 1.05 3.08
N ALA A 283 -3.83 1.13 3.51
CA ALA A 283 -2.86 2.07 2.96
C ALA A 283 -2.63 1.83 1.46
N LEU A 284 -2.49 0.57 1.04
CA LEU A 284 -2.36 0.20 -0.37
C LEU A 284 -3.61 0.52 -1.18
N PHE A 285 -4.82 0.29 -0.64
CA PHE A 285 -6.06 0.64 -1.31
C PHE A 285 -6.24 2.15 -1.45
N PHE A 286 -5.86 2.92 -0.42
CA PHE A 286 -5.88 4.37 -0.48
C PHE A 286 -4.90 4.89 -1.54
N TRP A 287 -3.66 4.38 -1.56
CA TRP A 287 -2.67 4.68 -2.59
C TRP A 287 -3.22 4.37 -3.98
N ARG A 288 -3.76 3.17 -4.17
CA ARG A 288 -4.39 2.72 -5.42
C ARG A 288 -5.57 3.61 -5.82
N GLY A 289 -6.41 4.00 -4.87
CA GLY A 289 -7.54 4.91 -5.10
C GLY A 289 -7.06 6.28 -5.60
N MET A 290 -5.99 6.83 -5.01
CA MET A 290 -5.39 8.08 -5.47
C MET A 290 -4.82 7.98 -6.89
N ASP A 291 -4.08 6.90 -7.19
CA ASP A 291 -3.52 6.68 -8.53
C ASP A 291 -4.63 6.58 -9.58
N HIS A 292 -5.71 5.86 -9.26
CA HIS A 292 -6.85 5.73 -10.16
C HIS A 292 -7.59 7.07 -10.31
N LEU A 293 -7.78 7.83 -9.22
CA LEU A 293 -8.39 9.15 -9.25
C LEU A 293 -7.60 10.13 -10.13
N SER A 294 -6.27 10.13 -10.03
CA SER A 294 -5.39 10.97 -10.84
C SER A 294 -5.47 10.67 -12.35
N THR A 295 -5.81 9.43 -12.71
CA THR A 295 -5.88 8.97 -14.11
C THR A 295 -7.28 9.11 -14.69
N THR A 296 -8.34 8.95 -13.89
CA THR A 296 -9.73 9.12 -14.34
C THR A 296 -10.26 10.55 -14.21
N LEU A 297 -9.86 11.30 -13.18
CA LEU A 297 -10.18 12.72 -13.06
C LEU A 297 -9.09 13.51 -13.77
N ASP A 298 -9.35 13.76 -15.06
CA ASP A 298 -8.49 14.53 -15.94
C ASP A 298 -8.00 15.81 -15.22
N VAL A 299 -6.73 15.86 -14.82
CA VAL A 299 -6.13 16.92 -13.97
C VAL A 299 -6.29 18.31 -14.61
N ARG A 300 -6.64 18.37 -15.90
CA ARG A 300 -6.99 19.59 -16.63
C ARG A 300 -8.32 20.22 -16.19
N LEU A 301 -9.31 19.43 -15.80
CA LEU A 301 -10.59 19.94 -15.27
C LEU A 301 -10.42 20.50 -13.86
N LEU A 302 -9.63 19.83 -13.02
CA LEU A 302 -9.35 20.28 -11.65
C LEU A 302 -8.54 21.58 -11.63
N LYS A 303 -7.54 21.71 -12.53
CA LYS A 303 -6.79 22.96 -12.71
C LYS A 303 -7.70 24.12 -13.13
N ARG A 304 -8.70 23.86 -13.99
CA ARG A 304 -9.67 24.88 -14.41
C ARG A 304 -10.65 25.21 -13.28
N SER A 305 -11.21 24.23 -12.57
CA SER A 305 -12.17 24.49 -11.48
C SER A 305 -11.55 25.20 -10.28
N LEU A 306 -10.28 24.89 -9.94
CA LEU A 306 -9.53 25.63 -8.92
C LEU A 306 -9.24 27.07 -9.34
N LEU A 307 -8.92 27.30 -10.62
CA LEU A 307 -8.76 28.66 -11.16
C LEU A 307 -10.06 29.46 -11.13
N TYR A 308 -11.21 28.83 -11.39
CA TYR A 308 -12.53 29.47 -11.31
C TYR A 308 -13.07 29.63 -9.87
N GLY A 309 -12.54 28.89 -8.90
CA GLY A 309 -12.89 29.06 -7.48
C GLY A 309 -12.06 30.10 -6.75
N LEU A 310 -11.00 30.62 -7.38
CA LEU A 310 -10.07 31.61 -6.83
C LEU A 310 -10.18 32.98 -7.52
N LEU A 311 -11.15 33.12 -8.44
CA LEU A 311 -11.58 34.34 -9.12
C LEU A 311 -13.00 34.68 -8.64
#